data_AF-A0A7K9YSD2-F1
#
_entry.id   AF-A0A7K9YSD2-F1
#
_cell.length_a   1.000
_cell.length_b   1.000
_cell.length_c   1.000
_cell.angle_alpha   90.00
_cell.angle_beta   90.00
_cell.angle_gamma   90.00
#
_symmetry.space_group_name_H-M   'P 1'
#
loop_
_entity.id
_entity.type
_entity.pdbx_description
1 polymer ?
#
loop_
_entity_poly.entity_id
_entity_poly.type
_entity_poly.pdbx_seq_one_letter_code
_entity_poly.pdbx_strand_id
1 'polypeptide(L)' 'LPVQSAVTQPRPGATVPPGELTVKGYAWSGGGREVVRVDVSLDGGRTWRVAQLAGERAPPGRAWAWTLWELTVPVA' A
#
# COMPACT_ATOMS: atom_id res chain seq x y z
N LEU A 1 17.74 -5.84 5.04
CA LEU A 1 16.91 -5.57 3.85
C LEU A 1 16.36 -4.14 3.92
N PRO A 2 16.22 -3.45 2.77
CA PRO A 2 15.65 -2.10 2.69
C PRO A 2 14.10 -2.11 2.79
N VAL A 3 13.47 -0.94 2.63
CA VAL A 3 12.02 -0.82 2.48
C VAL A 3 11.54 -1.44 1.16
N GLN A 4 10.35 -2.04 1.17
CA GLN A 4 9.73 -2.67 0.00
C GLN A 4 8.20 -2.53 0.06
N SER A 5 7.54 -2.50 -1.09
CA SER A 5 6.09 -2.61 -1.24
C SER A 5 5.70 -3.23 -2.57
N ALA A 6 4.46 -3.74 -2.67
CA ALA A 6 3.88 -4.18 -3.93
C ALA A 6 2.36 -4.05 -3.91
N VAL A 7 1.79 -3.79 -5.09
CA VAL A 7 0.35 -3.84 -5.35
C VAL A 7 -0.06 -5.31 -5.57
N THR A 8 -1.07 -5.77 -4.85
CA THR A 8 -1.64 -7.12 -5.01
C THR A 8 -3.02 -7.09 -5.69
N GLN A 9 -3.70 -5.95 -5.66
CA GLN A 9 -4.99 -5.73 -6.33
C GLN A 9 -5.08 -4.27 -6.84
N PRO A 10 -5.52 -4.03 -8.08
CA PRO A 10 -5.83 -5.02 -9.13
C PRO A 10 -4.57 -5.68 -9.71
N ARG A 11 -4.73 -6.76 -10.48
CA ARG A 11 -3.63 -7.41 -11.19
C ARG A 11 -3.29 -6.66 -12.50
N PRO A 12 -2.04 -6.77 -13.00
CA PRO A 12 -1.70 -6.23 -14.31
C PRO A 12 -2.64 -6.73 -15.41
N GLY A 13 -3.14 -5.81 -16.25
CA GLY A 13 -4.05 -6.12 -17.36
C GLY A 13 -5.52 -6.35 -16.98
N ALA A 14 -5.89 -6.20 -15.71
CA ALA A 14 -7.29 -6.31 -15.30
C ALA A 14 -8.12 -5.11 -15.79
N THR A 15 -9.30 -5.40 -16.34
CA THR A 15 -10.34 -4.39 -16.58
C THR A 15 -11.14 -4.21 -15.29
N VAL A 16 -11.21 -2.98 -14.79
CA VAL A 16 -11.97 -2.62 -13.59
C VAL A 16 -13.25 -1.88 -13.99
N PRO A 17 -14.38 -2.09 -13.30
CA PRO A 17 -15.59 -1.33 -13.56
C PRO A 17 -15.39 0.14 -13.18
N PRO A 18 -16.12 1.08 -13.81
CA PRO A 18 -16.17 2.47 -13.36
C PRO A 18 -16.84 2.55 -11.98
N GLY A 19 -16.54 3.61 -11.24
CA GLY A 19 -17.00 3.81 -9.86
C GLY A 19 -15.85 3.76 -8.87
N GLU A 20 -15.97 3.00 -7.80
CA GLU A 20 -14.94 2.90 -6.75
C GLU A 20 -14.02 1.69 -6.98
N LEU A 21 -12.72 1.96 -7.03
CA LEU A 21 -11.67 0.94 -7.07
C LEU A 21 -10.94 0.89 -5.73
N THR A 22 -10.94 -0.27 -5.09
CA THR A 22 -10.05 -0.53 -3.94
C THR A 22 -8.76 -1.17 -4.42
N VAL A 23 -7.67 -0.41 -4.34
CA VAL A 23 -6.29 -0.86 -4.57
C VAL A 23 -5.73 -1.40 -3.26
N LYS A 24 -5.07 -2.56 -3.29
CA LYS A 24 -4.50 -3.21 -2.10
C LYS A 24 -3.06 -3.63 -2.32
N GLY A 25 -2.33 -3.77 -1.24
CA GLY A 25 -0.99 -4.33 -1.27
C GLY A 25 -0.39 -4.57 0.10
N TYR A 26 0.91 -4.82 0.10
CA TYR A 26 1.72 -4.91 1.31
C TYR A 26 2.91 -3.97 1.22
N ALA A 27 3.46 -3.61 2.38
CA ALA A 27 4.72 -2.90 2.53
C ALA A 27 5.48 -3.45 3.75
N TRP A 28 6.80 -3.34 3.74
CA TRP A 28 7.65 -3.82 4.81
C TRP A 28 9.02 -3.15 4.79
N SER A 29 9.72 -3.09 5.94
CA SER A 29 11.11 -2.65 6.03
C SER A 29 11.91 -3.53 6.98
N GLY A 30 13.14 -3.87 6.60
CA GLY A 30 14.00 -4.71 7.43
C GLY A 30 14.43 -4.05 8.74
N GLY A 31 14.96 -4.87 9.67
CA GLY A 31 15.51 -4.36 10.93
C GLY A 31 14.46 -3.80 11.90
N GLY A 32 13.19 -4.19 11.76
CA GLY A 32 12.13 -3.86 12.72
C GLY A 32 11.61 -2.43 12.58
N ARG A 33 11.91 -1.78 11.45
CA ARG A 33 11.44 -0.43 11.12
C ARG A 33 10.00 -0.50 10.62
N GLU A 34 9.12 0.27 11.26
CA GLU A 34 7.71 0.37 10.89
C GLU A 34 7.52 1.07 9.54
N VAL A 35 6.53 0.63 8.76
CA VAL A 35 6.04 1.37 7.60
C VAL A 35 5.15 2.50 8.11
N VAL A 36 5.62 3.74 7.99
CA VAL A 36 4.87 4.91 8.47
C VAL A 36 3.93 5.51 7.42
N ARG A 37 4.13 5.18 6.15
CA ARG A 37 3.31 5.66 5.03
C ARG A 37 3.46 4.76 3.80
N VAL A 38 2.38 4.63 3.04
CA VAL A 38 2.40 4.12 1.67
C VAL A 38 1.69 5.16 0.79
N ASP A 39 2.41 5.67 -0.21
CA ASP A 39 1.89 6.60 -1.20
C ASP A 39 1.56 5.82 -2.48
N VAL A 40 0.34 5.96 -3.00
CA VAL A 40 -0.17 5.23 -4.17
C VAL A 40 -0.53 6.23 -5.27
N SER A 41 -0.14 5.90 -6.50
CA SER A 41 -0.43 6.70 -7.69
C SER A 41 -1.26 5.92 -8.70
N LEU A 42 -2.15 6.61 -9.39
CA LEU A 42 -2.99 6.09 -10.49
C LEU A 42 -2.58 6.63 -11.86
N ASP A 43 -1.58 7.51 -11.92
CA ASP A 43 -1.18 8.25 -13.12
C ASP A 43 0.31 8.08 -13.46
N GLY A 44 0.89 6.96 -13.03
CA GLY A 44 2.30 6.62 -13.27
C GLY A 44 3.28 7.41 -12.42
N GLY A 45 2.86 7.89 -11.24
CA GLY A 45 3.72 8.53 -10.25
C GLY A 45 3.74 10.06 -10.30
N ARG A 46 2.77 10.70 -10.96
CA ARG A 46 2.69 12.17 -11.06
C ARG A 46 1.96 12.75 -9.86
N THR A 47 0.84 12.13 -9.48
CA THR A 47 0.08 12.48 -8.27
C THR A 47 -0.06 11.28 -7.35
N TRP A 48 -0.19 11.56 -6.05
CA TRP A 48 -0.11 10.57 -4.99
C TRP A 48 -1.25 10.75 -3.99
N ARG A 49 -1.73 9.63 -3.46
CA ARG A 49 -2.70 9.56 -2.37
C ARG A 49 -2.17 8.62 -1.29
N VAL A 50 -2.37 9.00 -0.02
CA VAL A 50 -1.90 8.20 1.12
C VAL A 50 -2.86 7.04 1.35
N ALA A 51 -2.34 5.81 1.37
CA ALA A 51 -3.12 4.60 1.66
C ALA A 51 -3.40 4.45 3.16
N GLN A 52 -4.49 3.75 3.48
CA GLN A 52 -4.78 3.33 4.84
C GLN A 52 -3.92 2.10 5.18
N LEU A 53 -3.21 2.17 6.29
CA LEU A 53 -2.38 1.07 6.80
C LEU A 53 -3.19 0.23 7.77
N ALA A 54 -3.16 -1.09 7.58
CA ALA A 54 -3.79 -2.06 8.45
C ALA A 54 -2.77 -2.79 9.33
N GLY A 55 -3.22 -3.25 10.49
CA GLY A 55 -2.41 -3.98 11.47
C GLY A 55 -2.16 -3.18 12.74
N GLU A 56 -1.70 -3.89 13.77
CA GLU A 56 -1.36 -3.28 15.05
C GLU A 56 0.05 -2.69 15.04
N ARG A 57 0.24 -1.63 15.82
CA ARG A 57 1.55 -1.03 16.02
C ARG A 57 2.42 -1.93 16.88
N ALA A 58 3.50 -2.44 16.28
CA ALA A 58 4.55 -3.12 17.03
C ALA A 58 5.33 -2.13 17.91
N PRO A 59 5.99 -2.59 18.99
CA PRO A 59 6.92 -1.76 19.73
C PRO A 59 8.03 -1.18 18.82
N PRO A 60 8.58 -0.01 19.16
CA PRO A 60 9.67 0.61 18.38
C PRO A 60 10.83 -0.36 18.14
N GLY A 61 11.29 -0.44 16.89
CA GLY A 61 12.38 -1.33 16.48
C GLY A 61 12.01 -2.82 16.40
N ARG A 62 10.72 -3.17 16.50
CA ARG A 62 10.23 -4.57 16.49
C ARG A 62 9.10 -4.82 15.48
N ALA A 63 8.97 -3.98 14.45
CA ALA A 63 8.01 -4.17 13.37
C ALA A 63 8.51 -5.23 12.37
N TRP A 64 8.39 -6.50 12.74
CA TRP A 64 8.88 -7.63 11.91
C TRP A 64 7.88 -8.06 10.84
N ALA A 65 6.59 -7.91 11.15
CA ALA A 65 5.50 -8.20 10.21
C ALA A 65 5.40 -7.12 9.14
N TRP A 66 4.89 -7.52 7.97
CA TRP A 66 4.47 -6.58 6.94
C TRP A 66 3.26 -5.74 7.39
N THR A 67 3.07 -4.61 6.74
CA THR A 67 1.88 -3.77 6.85
C THR A 67 1.05 -3.97 5.59
N LEU A 68 -0.17 -4.46 5.75
CA LEU A 68 -1.14 -4.46 4.66
C LEU A 68 -1.67 -3.04 4.47
N TRP A 69 -1.95 -2.65 3.24
CA TRP A 69 -2.50 -1.33 2.95
C TRP A 69 -3.60 -1.42 1.90
N GLU A 70 -4.54 -0.48 1.98
CA GLU A 70 -5.57 -0.30 0.97
C GLU A 70 -5.90 1.17 0.72
N LEU A 71 -6.36 1.46 -0.49
CA LEU A 71 -6.82 2.78 -0.90
C LEU A 71 -8.02 2.63 -1.82
N THR A 72 -9.15 3.23 -1.43
CA THR A 72 -10.36 3.31 -2.27
C THR A 72 -10.38 4.65 -2.99
N VAL A 73 -10.56 4.61 -4.31
CA VAL A 73 -10.51 5.76 -5.21
C VAL A 73 -11.58 5.69 -6.29
N PRO A 74 -12.16 6.83 -6.70
CA PRO A 74 -13.00 6.87 -7.88
C PRO A 74 -12.17 6.68 -9.15
N VAL A 75 -12.65 5.84 -10.06
CA VAL A 75 -12.14 5.60 -11.41
C VAL A 75 -13.28 5.77 -12.42
N ALA A 76 -12.99 6.47 -13.51
CA ALA A 76 -13.95 6.77 -14.58
C ALA A 76 -13.86 5.74 -15.72
#